data_AF-A0A922X968-F1
#
_entry.id   AF-A0A922X968-F1
#
_cell.length_a   1.000
_cell.length_b   1.000
_cell.length_c   1.000
_cell.angle_alpha   90.00
_cell.angle_beta   90.00
_cell.angle_gamma   90.00
#
_symmetry.space_group_name_H-M   'P 1'
#
loop_
_entity.id
_entity.type
_entity.pdbx_description
1 polymer ?
#
loop_
_entity_poly.entity_id
_entity_poly.type
_entity_poly.pdbx_seq_one_letter_code
_entity_poly.pdbx_strand_id
1 'polypeptide(L)'
;MLAGAAAANAAPFVVLGQAGADLDAAVAKAGGTVKKRLTAIDAVVAEGGAGFKAAVLKQAGVQDVAPSLTVNWLGGVKVEKAAVEAVDPPNNPPGTIDSRFNLQWGHSAIKAVD
;
A
#
# COMPACT_ATOMS: atom_id res chain seq x y z
N MET A 1 -17.07 36.38 23.86
CA MET A 1 -17.46 35.12 23.20
C MET A 1 -16.21 34.52 22.56
N LEU A 2 -15.63 33.47 23.15
CA LEU A 2 -14.56 32.71 22.48
C LEU A 2 -15.25 31.75 21.50
N ALA A 3 -15.14 32.04 20.20
CA ALA A 3 -15.53 31.09 19.16
C ALA A 3 -14.52 29.94 19.18
N GLY A 4 -14.97 28.76 19.60
CA GLY A 4 -14.21 27.53 19.43
C GLY A 4 -14.05 27.26 17.94
N ALA A 5 -12.83 27.38 17.42
CA ALA A 5 -12.51 26.94 16.08
C ALA A 5 -12.74 25.43 16.02
N ALA A 6 -13.74 25.01 15.24
CA ALA A 6 -13.93 23.60 14.91
C ALA A 6 -12.61 23.11 14.29
N ALA A 7 -11.94 22.16 14.96
CA ALA A 7 -10.80 21.48 14.38
C ALA A 7 -11.28 20.84 13.08
N ALA A 8 -10.89 21.41 11.94
CA ALA A 8 -11.16 20.81 10.64
C ALA A 8 -10.55 19.41 10.66
N ASN A 9 -11.37 18.38 10.46
CA ASN A 9 -10.89 16.99 10.41
C ASN A 9 -9.82 16.89 9.31
N ALA A 10 -8.57 16.74 9.74
CA ALA A 10 -7.44 16.62 8.83
C ALA A 10 -7.50 15.23 8.19
N ALA A 11 -7.62 15.18 6.87
CA ALA A 11 -7.65 13.94 6.11
C ALA A 11 -6.27 13.68 5.48
N PRO A 12 -5.86 12.40 5.34
CA PRO A 12 -4.60 12.06 4.71
C PRO A 12 -4.72 12.10 3.18
N PHE A 13 -3.69 12.64 2.52
CA PHE A 13 -3.53 12.75 1.09
C PHE A 13 -2.14 12.29 0.65
N VAL A 14 -2.04 11.82 -0.59
CA VAL A 14 -0.77 11.64 -1.29
C VAL A 14 -0.65 12.76 -2.32
N VAL A 15 0.42 13.53 -2.24
CA VAL A 15 0.74 14.62 -3.17
C VAL A 15 1.93 14.17 -4.02
N LEU A 16 1.74 14.16 -5.33
CA LEU A 16 2.77 13.82 -6.31
C LEU A 16 3.40 15.10 -6.85
N GLY A 17 4.71 15.13 -6.92
CA GLY A 17 5.51 16.25 -7.43
C GLY A 17 6.17 15.95 -8.77
N GLN A 18 6.64 17.02 -9.40
CA GLN A 18 7.66 16.96 -10.44
C GLN A 18 9.03 16.67 -9.80
N ALA A 19 9.95 16.12 -10.59
CA ALA A 19 11.31 15.84 -10.14
C ALA A 19 11.95 17.11 -9.54
N GLY A 20 12.40 17.02 -8.29
CA GLY A 20 13.02 18.14 -7.57
C GLY A 20 12.05 19.21 -7.03
N ALA A 21 10.73 18.98 -7.07
CA ALA A 21 9.76 19.90 -6.51
C ALA A 21 9.86 19.99 -4.97
N ASP A 22 9.75 21.22 -4.45
CA ASP A 22 9.66 21.46 -3.02
C ASP A 22 8.22 21.23 -2.51
N LEU A 23 7.91 19.94 -2.29
CA LEU A 23 6.60 19.53 -1.80
C LEU A 23 6.33 19.92 -0.35
N ASP A 24 7.35 20.17 0.48
CA ASP A 24 7.13 20.64 1.86
C ASP A 24 6.55 22.06 1.83
N ALA A 25 7.15 22.94 1.03
CA ALA A 25 6.66 24.30 0.84
C ALA A 25 5.26 24.32 0.21
N ALA A 26 5.00 23.47 -0.78
CA ALA A 26 3.68 23.36 -1.41
C ALA A 26 2.60 22.94 -0.40
N VAL A 27 2.84 21.89 0.38
CA VAL A 27 1.90 21.41 1.40
C VAL A 27 1.68 22.45 2.49
N ALA A 28 2.74 23.12 2.97
CA ALA A 28 2.64 24.16 3.98
C ALA A 28 1.83 25.37 3.48
N LYS A 29 2.05 25.84 2.25
CA LYS A 29 1.27 26.94 1.63
C LYS A 29 -0.20 26.58 1.45
N ALA A 30 -0.52 25.31 1.25
CA ALA A 30 -1.88 24.82 1.18
C ALA A 30 -2.53 24.60 2.57
N GLY A 31 -1.83 24.91 3.66
CA GLY A 31 -2.33 24.75 5.03
C GLY A 31 -2.34 23.30 5.51
N GLY A 32 -1.54 22.43 4.89
CA GLY A 32 -1.37 21.03 5.31
C GLY A 32 -0.06 20.80 6.07
N THR A 33 0.17 19.56 6.45
CA THR A 33 1.41 19.11 7.12
C THR A 33 1.91 17.82 6.49
N VAL A 34 3.18 17.79 6.09
CA VAL A 34 3.81 16.56 5.58
C VAL A 34 4.03 15.58 6.74
N LYS A 35 3.62 14.33 6.53
CA LYS A 35 3.80 13.22 7.49
C LYS A 35 4.90 12.26 7.07
N LYS A 36 5.05 12.05 5.76
CA LYS A 36 6.05 11.14 5.22
C LYS A 36 6.47 11.59 3.83
N ARG A 37 7.76 11.50 3.54
CA ARG A 37 8.31 11.72 2.21
C ARG A 37 8.61 10.39 1.52
N LEU A 38 8.26 10.31 0.24
CA LEU A 38 8.47 9.16 -0.64
C LEU A 38 9.38 9.61 -1.79
N THR A 39 10.66 9.77 -1.48
CA THR A 39 11.65 10.37 -2.41
C THR A 39 11.82 9.59 -3.71
N ALA A 40 11.65 8.27 -3.69
CA ALA A 40 11.80 7.42 -4.86
C ALA A 40 10.77 7.68 -5.98
N ILE A 41 9.66 8.34 -5.66
CA ILE A 41 8.57 8.62 -6.59
C ILE A 41 8.16 10.10 -6.57
N ASP A 42 9.03 10.98 -6.05
CA ASP A 42 8.76 12.42 -5.91
C ASP A 42 7.40 12.72 -5.27
N ALA A 43 7.04 12.01 -4.19
CA ALA A 43 5.74 12.17 -3.52
C ALA A 43 5.87 12.41 -2.02
N VAL A 44 4.81 12.96 -1.42
CA VAL A 44 4.65 13.09 0.03
C VAL A 44 3.27 12.62 0.47
N VAL A 45 3.20 12.02 1.66
CA VAL A 45 1.95 11.84 2.41
C VAL A 45 1.77 13.06 3.29
N ALA A 46 0.63 13.74 3.15
CA ALA A 46 0.30 14.95 3.89
C ALA A 46 -1.07 14.84 4.56
N GLU A 47 -1.27 15.56 5.65
CA GLU A 47 -2.57 15.80 6.24
C GLU A 47 -3.04 17.21 5.90
N GLY A 48 -4.33 17.37 5.59
CA GLY A 48 -4.91 18.66 5.30
C GLY A 48 -6.41 18.70 5.58
N GLY A 49 -6.92 19.89 5.88
CA GLY A 49 -8.34 20.13 6.15
C GLY A 49 -9.20 20.25 4.89
N ALA A 50 -10.43 20.72 5.08
CA ALA A 50 -11.36 20.98 3.98
C ALA A 50 -10.74 21.96 2.97
N GLY A 51 -10.78 21.62 1.68
CA GLY A 51 -10.22 22.44 0.60
C GLY A 51 -8.71 22.27 0.36
N PHE A 52 -7.98 21.53 1.21
CA PHE A 52 -6.54 21.28 1.05
C PHE A 52 -6.21 20.74 -0.36
N LYS A 53 -6.97 19.75 -0.83
CA LYS A 53 -6.80 19.15 -2.16
C LYS A 53 -6.76 20.20 -3.27
N ALA A 54 -7.72 21.13 -3.27
CA ALA A 54 -7.82 22.17 -4.29
C ALA A 54 -6.73 23.25 -4.12
N ALA A 55 -6.27 23.49 -2.90
CA ALA A 55 -5.21 24.46 -2.62
C ALA A 55 -3.82 23.94 -3.01
N VAL A 56 -3.52 22.66 -2.73
CA VAL A 56 -2.23 22.04 -3.03
C VAL A 56 -2.02 21.82 -4.53
N LEU A 57 -3.08 21.48 -5.28
CA LEU A 57 -3.02 21.35 -6.74
C LEU A 57 -2.60 22.62 -7.47
N LYS A 58 -2.77 23.78 -6.85
CA LYS A 58 -2.39 25.07 -7.44
C LYS A 58 -0.92 25.42 -7.18
N GLN A 59 -0.22 24.64 -6.37
CA GLN A 59 1.17 24.93 -6.00
C GLN A 59 2.11 24.49 -7.12
N ALA A 60 3.16 25.28 -7.34
CA ALA A 60 4.18 24.98 -8.33
C ALA A 60 4.86 23.63 -8.03
N GLY A 61 5.09 22.84 -9.07
CA GLY A 61 5.75 21.55 -8.96
C GLY A 61 4.86 20.41 -8.46
N VAL A 62 3.60 20.66 -8.09
CA VAL A 62 2.62 19.59 -7.78
C VAL A 62 2.02 19.09 -9.10
N GLN A 63 2.11 17.78 -9.35
CA GLN A 63 1.49 17.13 -10.51
C GLN A 63 0.06 16.69 -10.23
N ASP A 64 -0.16 16.03 -9.09
CA ASP A 64 -1.47 15.50 -8.72
C ASP A 64 -1.59 15.33 -7.20
N VAL A 65 -2.82 15.16 -6.73
CA VAL A 65 -3.13 14.83 -5.34
C VAL A 65 -4.33 13.88 -5.25
N ALA A 66 -4.16 12.82 -4.49
CA ALA A 66 -5.20 11.84 -4.22
C ALA A 66 -5.43 11.71 -2.70
N PRO A 67 -6.66 11.44 -2.25
CA PRO A 67 -6.88 11.02 -0.87
C PRO A 67 -6.13 9.70 -0.62
N SER A 68 -5.53 9.56 0.56
CA SER A 68 -4.94 8.29 0.98
C SER A 68 -6.07 7.31 1.30
N LEU A 69 -6.09 6.18 0.60
CA LEU A 69 -7.12 5.16 0.78
C LEU A 69 -6.70 4.14 1.83
N THR A 70 -7.67 3.66 2.60
CA THR A 70 -7.48 2.50 3.46
C THR A 70 -7.53 1.24 2.60
N VAL A 71 -6.45 0.45 2.62
CA VAL A 71 -6.37 -0.84 1.93
C VAL A 71 -6.73 -1.95 2.91
N ASN A 72 -7.77 -2.71 2.59
CA ASN A 72 -8.15 -3.91 3.34
C ASN A 72 -7.53 -5.14 2.67
N TRP A 73 -6.62 -5.81 3.36
CA TRP A 73 -6.05 -7.06 2.89
C TRP A 73 -7.11 -8.16 2.89
N LEU A 74 -7.21 -8.90 1.79
CA LEU A 74 -8.00 -10.12 1.77
C LEU A 74 -7.31 -11.15 2.67
N GLY A 75 -7.99 -11.52 3.75
CA GLY A 75 -7.50 -12.54 4.66
C GLY A 75 -7.39 -13.88 3.95
N GLY A 76 -6.34 -14.64 4.25
CA GLY A 76 -6.28 -16.05 3.88
C GLY A 76 -7.37 -16.82 4.60
N VAL A 77 -8.09 -17.68 3.88
CA VAL A 77 -9.04 -18.62 4.48
C VAL A 77 -8.25 -19.81 5.02
N LYS A 78 -8.37 -20.08 6.32
CA LYS A 78 -7.90 -21.35 6.87
C LYS A 78 -8.86 -22.43 6.42
N VAL A 79 -8.40 -23.27 5.50
CA VAL A 79 -9.10 -24.50 5.13
C VAL A 79 -8.53 -25.64 5.96
N GLU A 80 -9.40 -26.46 6.55
CA GLU A 80 -8.94 -27.73 7.11
C GLU A 80 -8.39 -28.58 5.97
N LYS A 81 -7.34 -29.37 6.25
CA LYS A 81 -6.78 -30.29 5.26
C LYS A 81 -7.92 -31.17 4.76
N ALA A 82 -8.27 -31.07 3.48
CA ALA A 82 -9.00 -32.14 2.84
C ALA A 82 -8.16 -33.41 3.04
N ALA A 83 -8.76 -34.46 3.60
CA ALA A 83 -8.15 -35.77 3.67
C ALA A 83 -8.05 -36.31 2.23
N VAL A 84 -7.06 -35.83 1.50
CA VAL A 84 -6.67 -36.42 0.22
C VAL A 84 -5.69 -37.52 0.57
N GLU A 85 -5.96 -38.74 0.10
CA GLU A 85 -5.00 -39.84 0.16
C GLU A 85 -3.62 -39.30 -0.28
N ALA A 86 -2.62 -39.50 0.57
CA ALA A 86 -1.26 -39.06 0.30
C ALA A 86 -0.74 -39.84 -0.91
N VAL A 87 -0.86 -39.28 -2.11
CA VAL A 87 -0.20 -39.80 -3.31
C VAL A 87 1.20 -39.19 -3.33
N ASP A 88 2.23 -40.04 -3.30
CA ASP A 88 3.61 -39.60 -3.47
C ASP A 88 3.78 -38.97 -4.87
N PRO A 89 4.26 -37.72 -4.98
CA PRO A 89 4.58 -37.12 -6.26
C PRO A 89 5.78 -37.84 -6.88
N PRO A 90 5.85 -37.96 -8.21
CA PRO A 90 6.88 -38.74 -8.91
C PRO A 90 8.32 -38.21 -8.76
N ASN A 91 8.55 -37.10 -8.04
CA ASN A 91 9.84 -36.37 -7.99
C ASN A 91 10.40 -36.17 -6.58
N ASN A 92 10.38 -37.19 -5.70
CA ASN A 92 11.12 -37.15 -4.44
C ASN A 92 12.32 -38.12 -4.48
N PRO A 93 13.55 -37.65 -4.78
CA PRO A 93 14.74 -38.50 -4.78
C PRO A 93 14.97 -39.13 -3.40
N PRO A 94 15.50 -40.37 -3.33
CA PRO A 94 15.79 -41.02 -2.06
C PRO A 94 16.78 -40.18 -1.23
N GLY A 95 16.40 -39.80 -0.01
CA GLY A 95 17.27 -39.10 0.95
C GLY A 95 17.13 -37.57 1.01
N THR A 96 16.26 -36.95 0.20
CA THR A 96 16.05 -35.49 0.17
C THR A 96 14.68 -35.05 0.72
N ILE A 97 14.04 -35.88 1.55
CA ILE A 97 12.61 -35.81 1.89
C ILE A 97 12.27 -34.48 2.61
N ASP A 98 11.85 -33.47 1.85
CA ASP A 98 10.90 -32.50 2.38
C ASP A 98 9.55 -33.21 2.44
N SER A 99 9.20 -33.69 3.64
CA SER A 99 7.93 -34.40 3.89
C SER A 99 6.68 -33.55 3.63
N ARG A 100 6.84 -32.27 3.30
CA ARG A 100 5.75 -31.34 2.96
C ARG A 100 5.63 -31.11 1.44
N PHE A 101 6.56 -31.61 0.62
CA PHE A 101 6.49 -31.45 -0.84
C PHE A 101 5.20 -32.07 -1.41
N ASN A 102 4.77 -33.21 -0.87
CA ASN A 102 3.53 -33.91 -1.23
C ASN A 102 2.25 -33.10 -0.92
N LEU A 103 2.33 -32.03 -0.13
CA LEU A 103 1.19 -31.18 0.20
C LEU A 103 1.06 -29.96 -0.73
N GLN A 104 1.99 -29.79 -1.68
CA GLN A 104 2.05 -28.64 -2.59
C GLN A 104 1.32 -28.91 -3.90
N TRP A 105 0.07 -29.38 -3.84
CA TRP A 105 -0.72 -29.72 -5.04
C TRP A 105 -0.81 -28.57 -6.06
N GLY A 106 -0.84 -27.32 -5.59
CA GLY A 106 -0.87 -26.15 -6.47
C GLY A 106 0.39 -26.01 -7.33
N HIS A 107 1.56 -26.41 -6.82
CA HIS A 107 2.83 -26.39 -7.54
C HIS A 107 2.84 -27.43 -8.69
N SER A 108 2.36 -28.64 -8.41
CA SER A 108 2.17 -29.69 -9.43
C SER A 108 1.10 -29.31 -10.46
N ALA A 109 0.00 -28.70 -10.01
CA ALA A 109 -1.10 -28.30 -10.90
C ALA A 109 -0.66 -27.29 -11.98
N ILE A 110 0.33 -26.45 -11.67
CA ILE A 110 0.90 -25.47 -12.62
C ILE A 110 2.19 -25.94 -13.31
N LYS A 111 2.64 -27.19 -13.06
CA LYS A 111 3.87 -27.76 -13.64
C LYS A 111 5.10 -26.86 -13.47
N ALA A 112 5.29 -26.30 -12.27
CA ALA A 112 6.32 -25.29 -12.03
C ALA A 112 7.78 -25.79 -12.12
N VAL A 113 8.02 -27.09 -12.35
CA VAL A 113 9.35 -27.71 -12.45
C VAL A 113 9.54 -28.55 -13.73
N ASP A 114 8.60 -28.45 -14.68
CA ASP A 114 8.78 -29.04 -16.03
C ASP A 114 9.60 -28.12 -16.94
#